data_AF-A0A2G5VH83-F1
#
_entry.id   AF-A0A2G5VH83-F1
#
_cell.length_a   1.000
_cell.length_b   1.000
_cell.length_c   1.000
_cell.angle_alpha   90.00
_cell.angle_beta   90.00
_cell.angle_gamma   90.00
#
_symmetry.space_group_name_H-M   'P 1'
#
loop_
_entity.id
_entity.type
_entity.pdbx_description
1 polymer ?
#
loop_
_entity_poly.entity_id
_entity_poly.type
_entity_poly.pdbx_seq_one_letter_code
_entity_poly.pdbx_strand_id
1 'polypeptide(L)'
;MLISLTVAVDALKPIVPCSLLSLSMVPFASCAIVIGGASWIVPSHIAQKLDNMLYKSYMRLCLFVFENLSGVEITVYGSKEVLNKSGAPENALLVSNHQSNVDWIIPVMLAARHGDGGNEQAFRVMVKNSIHLVPMFGWYIFQHGYIYVRRFGEFIGAPVLRQLNWLNQSMPPYWLLIFPEGTRLTAKKKKLVKSSNQFLESNVRCCFPL
;
A
#
# COMPACT_ATOMS: atom_id res chain seq x y z
N MET A 1 43.26 -4.80 -3.09
CA MET A 1 42.65 -5.27 -1.83
C MET A 1 41.66 -4.27 -1.23
N LEU A 2 42.04 -3.02 -0.94
CA LEU A 2 41.13 -2.04 -0.32
C LEU A 2 39.89 -1.70 -1.17
N ILE A 3 40.05 -1.48 -2.48
CA ILE A 3 38.92 -1.20 -3.41
C ILE A 3 37.96 -2.42 -3.50
N SER A 4 38.51 -3.63 -3.52
CA SER A 4 37.70 -4.86 -3.52
C SER A 4 36.91 -5.02 -2.22
N LEU A 5 37.52 -4.63 -1.09
CA LEU A 5 36.86 -4.66 0.22
C LEU A 5 35.74 -3.61 0.31
N THR A 6 35.95 -2.38 -0.20
CA THR A 6 34.92 -1.34 -0.18
C THR A 6 33.74 -1.70 -1.08
N VAL A 7 33.99 -2.23 -2.28
CA VAL A 7 32.93 -2.74 -3.17
C VAL A 7 32.18 -3.91 -2.53
N ALA A 8 32.89 -4.83 -1.86
CA ALA A 8 32.24 -5.92 -1.15
C ALA A 8 31.35 -5.40 -0.01
N VAL A 9 31.82 -4.46 0.82
CA VAL A 9 31.03 -3.85 1.89
C VAL A 9 29.81 -3.11 1.34
N ASP A 10 29.96 -2.39 0.23
CA ASP A 10 28.85 -1.69 -0.43
C ASP A 10 27.78 -2.66 -0.94
N ALA A 11 28.19 -3.79 -1.51
CA ALA A 11 27.28 -4.86 -1.95
C ALA A 11 26.50 -5.52 -0.81
N LEU A 12 27.00 -5.44 0.44
CA LEU A 12 26.31 -5.96 1.62
C LEU A 12 25.32 -4.96 2.23
N LYS A 13 25.34 -3.67 1.84
CA LYS A 13 24.42 -2.65 2.38
C LYS A 13 22.94 -3.06 2.33
N PRO A 14 22.42 -3.69 1.26
CA PRO A 14 21.02 -4.10 1.21
C PRO A 14 20.66 -5.24 2.17
N ILE A 15 21.64 -5.97 2.73
CA ILE A 15 21.37 -7.13 3.59
C ILE A 15 20.65 -6.71 4.86
N VAL A 16 21.07 -5.61 5.48
CA VAL A 16 20.45 -5.12 6.72
C VAL A 16 18.97 -4.77 6.52
N PRO A 17 18.57 -3.88 5.59
CA PRO A 17 17.16 -3.57 5.38
C PRO A 17 16.36 -4.78 4.90
N CYS A 18 16.91 -5.62 4.01
CA CYS A 18 16.23 -6.84 3.55
C CYS A 18 16.00 -7.85 4.68
N SER A 19 16.98 -8.05 5.55
CA SER A 19 16.87 -8.97 6.70
C SER A 19 15.86 -8.44 7.71
N LEU A 20 15.87 -7.14 8.00
CA LEU A 20 14.92 -6.54 8.93
C LEU A 20 13.47 -6.68 8.44
N LEU A 21 13.21 -6.42 7.16
CA LEU A 21 11.88 -6.61 6.57
C LEU A 21 11.47 -8.09 6.51
N SER A 22 12.38 -8.98 6.16
CA SER A 22 12.07 -10.42 6.01
C SER A 22 11.84 -11.08 7.37
N LEU A 23 12.70 -10.82 8.35
CA LEU A 23 12.62 -11.44 9.67
C LEU A 23 11.44 -10.88 10.49
N SER A 24 11.08 -9.61 10.30
CA SER A 24 9.91 -9.02 10.97
C SER A 24 8.57 -9.59 10.49
N MET A 25 8.54 -10.30 9.36
CA MET A 25 7.31 -10.98 8.91
C MET A 25 6.89 -12.10 9.84
N VAL A 26 7.82 -12.78 10.49
CA VAL A 26 7.52 -13.88 11.42
C VAL A 26 6.71 -13.37 12.63
N PRO A 27 7.18 -12.39 13.43
CA PRO A 27 6.40 -11.89 14.56
C PRO A 27 5.10 -11.23 14.10
N PHE A 28 5.12 -10.49 12.98
CA PHE A 28 3.91 -9.87 12.42
C PHE A 28 2.83 -10.91 12.10
N ALA A 29 3.20 -11.95 11.35
CA ALA A 29 2.26 -12.98 10.93
C ALA A 29 1.78 -13.84 12.13
N SER A 30 2.64 -14.02 13.14
CA SER A 30 2.28 -14.69 14.40
C SER A 30 1.22 -13.89 15.17
N CYS A 31 1.43 -12.58 15.34
CA CYS A 31 0.43 -11.69 15.94
C CYS A 31 -0.87 -11.64 15.13
N ALA A 32 -0.78 -11.60 13.79
CA ALA A 32 -1.94 -11.60 12.91
C ALA A 32 -2.82 -12.85 13.08
N ILE A 33 -2.20 -14.04 13.20
CA ILE A 33 -2.93 -15.29 13.45
C ILE A 33 -3.61 -15.25 14.82
N VAL A 34 -2.91 -14.78 15.86
CA VAL A 34 -3.48 -14.68 17.22
C VAL A 34 -4.67 -13.71 17.23
N ILE A 35 -4.55 -12.53 16.62
CA ILE A 35 -5.64 -11.55 16.52
C ILE A 35 -6.81 -12.14 15.71
N GLY A 36 -6.52 -12.82 14.60
CA GLY A 36 -7.54 -13.49 13.79
C GLY A 36 -8.30 -14.56 14.55
N GLY A 37 -7.61 -15.41 15.32
CA GLY A 37 -8.24 -16.41 16.18
C GLY A 37 -9.05 -15.79 17.32
N ALA A 38 -8.49 -14.76 17.98
CA ALA A 38 -9.18 -14.04 19.05
C ALA A 38 -10.43 -13.30 18.56
N SER A 39 -10.47 -12.87 17.29
CA SER A 39 -11.61 -12.15 16.69
C SER A 39 -12.93 -12.92 16.75
N TRP A 40 -12.90 -14.24 16.93
CA TRP A 40 -14.10 -15.07 17.07
C TRP A 40 -14.76 -14.98 18.44
N ILE A 41 -14.02 -14.53 19.46
CA ILE A 41 -14.50 -14.45 20.85
C ILE A 41 -14.53 -13.02 21.38
N VAL A 42 -13.75 -12.10 20.83
CA VAL A 42 -13.74 -10.69 21.23
C VAL A 42 -14.69 -9.85 20.35
N PRO A 43 -15.26 -8.76 20.88
CA PRO A 43 -16.03 -7.81 20.08
C PRO A 43 -15.25 -7.31 18.85
N SER A 44 -15.94 -7.15 17.72
CA SER A 44 -15.35 -6.77 16.43
C SER A 44 -14.53 -5.48 16.49
N HIS A 45 -14.98 -4.48 17.25
CA HIS A 45 -14.27 -3.22 17.42
C HIS A 45 -12.91 -3.38 18.13
N ILE A 46 -12.78 -4.34 19.06
CA ILE A 46 -11.52 -4.63 19.74
C ILE A 46 -10.57 -5.33 18.78
N ALA A 47 -11.05 -6.38 18.09
CA ALA A 47 -10.26 -7.10 17.09
C ALA A 47 -9.73 -6.16 16.01
N GLN A 48 -10.58 -5.26 15.51
CA GLN A 48 -10.21 -4.26 14.52
C GLN A 48 -9.21 -3.23 15.05
N LYS A 49 -9.34 -2.79 16.30
CA LYS A 49 -8.36 -1.90 16.93
C LYS A 49 -6.99 -2.56 17.05
N LEU A 50 -6.95 -3.83 17.47
CA LEU A 50 -5.71 -4.60 17.56
C LEU A 50 -5.07 -4.82 16.17
N ASP A 51 -5.88 -5.16 15.18
CA ASP A 51 -5.44 -5.33 13.79
C ASP A 51 -4.86 -4.03 13.21
N ASN A 52 -5.55 -2.90 13.39
CA ASN A 52 -5.08 -1.58 12.99
C ASN A 52 -3.76 -1.21 13.68
N MET A 53 -3.61 -1.52 14.98
CA MET A 53 -2.36 -1.28 15.71
C MET A 53 -1.21 -2.15 15.20
N LEU A 54 -1.47 -3.43 14.88
CA LEU A 54 -0.49 -4.34 14.30
C LEU A 54 -0.05 -3.83 12.92
N TYR A 55 -1.00 -3.46 12.06
CA TYR A 55 -0.74 -2.92 10.74
C TYR A 55 0.09 -1.63 10.82
N LYS A 56 -0.34 -0.69 11.66
CA LYS A 56 0.36 0.57 11.93
C LYS A 56 1.82 0.33 12.31
N SER A 57 2.05 -0.58 13.25
CA SER A 57 3.39 -0.91 13.74
C SER A 57 4.27 -1.49 12.62
N TYR A 58 3.71 -2.39 11.80
CA TYR A 58 4.44 -2.97 10.68
C TYR A 58 4.74 -1.94 9.57
N MET A 59 3.78 -1.09 9.21
CA MET A 59 4.00 0.00 8.26
C MET A 59 5.07 0.98 8.75
N ARG A 60 5.07 1.33 10.04
CA ARG A 60 6.10 2.19 10.65
C ARG A 60 7.50 1.56 10.58
N LEU A 61 7.60 0.24 10.75
CA LEU A 61 8.87 -0.48 10.53
C LEU A 61 9.30 -0.41 9.06
N CYS A 62 8.38 -0.61 8.11
CA CYS A 62 8.67 -0.44 6.68
C CYS A 62 9.15 0.99 6.38
N LEU A 63 8.46 2.01 6.87
CA LEU A 63 8.85 3.41 6.70
C LEU A 63 10.23 3.67 7.29
N PHE A 64 10.52 3.17 8.49
CA PHE A 64 11.85 3.30 9.07
C PHE A 64 12.93 2.74 8.16
N VAL A 65 12.73 1.54 7.60
CA VAL A 65 13.66 0.91 6.64
C VAL A 65 13.82 1.77 5.39
N PHE A 66 12.72 2.20 4.77
CA PHE A 66 12.76 2.94 3.51
C PHE A 66 13.30 4.37 3.67
N GLU A 67 13.03 5.06 4.78
CA GLU A 67 13.47 6.43 5.01
C GLU A 67 14.90 6.51 5.59
N ASN A 68 15.33 5.52 6.39
CA ASN A 68 16.57 5.63 7.16
C ASN A 68 17.65 4.61 6.75
N LEU A 69 17.27 3.46 6.19
CA LEU A 69 18.22 2.36 5.90
C LEU A 69 18.42 2.10 4.41
N SER A 70 17.53 2.59 3.55
CA SER A 70 17.60 2.35 2.10
C SER A 70 18.69 3.16 1.39
N GLY A 71 19.14 4.26 2.00
CA GLY A 71 20.04 5.23 1.37
C GLY A 71 19.38 6.06 0.25
N VAL A 72 18.04 6.03 0.15
CA VAL A 72 17.28 6.80 -0.84
C VAL A 72 16.91 8.17 -0.28
N GLU A 73 17.14 9.22 -1.08
CA GLU A 73 16.60 10.55 -0.80
C GLU A 73 15.15 10.64 -1.31
N ILE A 74 14.24 11.07 -0.45
CA ILE A 74 12.80 11.17 -0.76
C ILE A 74 12.37 12.62 -0.68
N THR A 75 12.06 13.20 -1.83
CA THR A 75 11.54 14.57 -1.92
C THR A 75 10.04 14.55 -2.20
N VAL A 76 9.25 15.22 -1.35
CA VAL A 76 7.79 15.32 -1.49
C VAL A 76 7.42 16.77 -1.77
N TYR A 77 6.65 16.96 -2.84
CA TYR A 77 6.11 18.25 -3.26
C TYR A 77 4.59 18.19 -3.23
N GLY A 78 3.96 19.31 -2.87
CA GLY A 78 2.51 19.43 -2.81
C GLY A 78 2.08 20.81 -2.35
N SER A 79 0.80 21.11 -2.45
CA SER A 79 0.26 22.34 -1.87
C SER A 79 0.36 22.30 -0.34
N LYS A 80 0.70 23.44 0.27
CA LYS A 80 0.79 23.55 1.74
C LYS A 80 -0.53 23.22 2.43
N GLU A 81 -1.64 23.55 1.78
CA GLU A 81 -2.99 23.25 2.27
C GLU A 81 -3.19 21.75 2.47
N VAL A 82 -2.81 20.92 1.48
CA VAL A 82 -2.95 19.47 1.58
C VAL A 82 -1.94 18.92 2.58
N LEU A 83 -0.66 19.29 2.48
CA LEU A 83 0.41 18.74 3.33
C LEU A 83 0.25 19.08 4.81
N ASN A 84 -0.35 20.23 5.13
CA ASN A 84 -0.56 20.68 6.50
C ASN A 84 -2.02 20.49 6.95
N LYS A 85 -2.85 19.78 6.16
CA LYS A 85 -4.23 19.51 6.54
C LYS A 85 -4.22 18.71 7.85
N SER A 86 -4.78 19.32 8.90
CA SER A 86 -4.91 18.73 10.22
C SER A 86 -6.40 18.64 10.59
N GLY A 87 -6.73 17.70 11.47
CA GLY A 87 -8.11 17.46 11.89
C GLY A 87 -8.45 15.98 11.96
N ALA A 88 -9.75 15.69 12.08
CA ALA A 88 -10.23 14.33 12.12
C ALA A 88 -9.91 13.59 10.81
N PRO A 89 -9.50 12.31 10.88
CA PRO A 89 -9.23 11.54 9.68
C PRO A 89 -10.48 11.41 8.81
N GLU A 90 -10.29 11.53 7.51
CA GLU A 90 -11.34 11.39 6.48
C GLU A 90 -11.08 10.15 5.60
N ASN A 91 -12.11 9.71 4.88
CA ASN A 91 -11.93 8.73 3.83
C ASN A 91 -11.21 9.39 2.65
N ALA A 92 -10.09 8.81 2.21
CA ALA A 92 -9.33 9.34 1.08
C ALA A 92 -9.08 8.26 0.03
N LEU A 93 -9.20 8.63 -1.25
CA LEU A 93 -8.80 7.81 -2.38
C LEU A 93 -7.49 8.34 -2.95
N LEU A 94 -6.41 7.58 -2.82
CA LEU A 94 -5.11 7.91 -3.40
C LEU A 94 -4.98 7.24 -4.75
N VAL A 95 -4.74 8.06 -5.78
CA VAL A 95 -4.51 7.60 -7.14
C VAL A 95 -3.05 7.82 -7.47
N SER A 96 -2.35 6.75 -7.85
CA SER A 96 -0.92 6.82 -8.19
C SER A 96 -0.63 5.99 -9.43
N ASN A 97 0.42 6.37 -10.16
CA ASN A 97 1.00 5.58 -11.22
C ASN A 97 1.80 4.39 -10.63
N HIS A 98 1.93 3.29 -11.37
CA HIS A 98 2.64 2.09 -10.88
C HIS A 98 3.95 1.87 -11.66
N GLN A 99 5.08 2.14 -11.02
CA GLN A 99 6.42 2.09 -11.60
C GLN A 99 7.28 0.96 -11.02
N SER A 100 7.12 0.61 -9.74
CA SER A 100 7.95 -0.36 -9.03
C SER A 100 7.13 -1.28 -8.12
N ASN A 101 7.77 -2.25 -7.47
CA ASN A 101 7.12 -3.11 -6.48
C ASN A 101 6.87 -2.41 -5.14
N VAL A 102 7.52 -1.27 -4.91
CA VAL A 102 7.54 -0.57 -3.62
C VAL A 102 6.81 0.76 -3.67
N ASP A 103 6.12 1.09 -4.76
CA ASP A 103 5.41 2.39 -4.90
C ASP A 103 4.40 2.65 -3.79
N TRP A 104 3.84 1.57 -3.22
CA TRP A 104 2.89 1.65 -2.11
C TRP A 104 3.46 2.33 -0.86
N ILE A 105 4.79 2.34 -0.68
CA ILE A 105 5.40 2.97 0.49
C ILE A 105 5.25 4.49 0.46
N ILE A 106 5.19 5.10 -0.72
CA ILE A 106 5.13 6.57 -0.85
C ILE A 106 3.78 7.11 -0.34
N PRO A 107 2.62 6.56 -0.77
CA PRO A 107 1.33 6.89 -0.16
C PRO A 107 1.23 6.60 1.34
N VAL A 108 1.82 5.49 1.81
CA VAL A 108 1.85 5.15 3.26
C VAL A 108 2.67 6.17 4.04
N MET A 109 3.79 6.64 3.48
CA MET A 109 4.59 7.72 4.04
C MET A 109 3.82 9.04 4.10
N LEU A 110 3.03 9.33 3.07
CA LEU A 110 2.16 10.50 3.05
C LEU A 110 1.12 10.41 4.18
N ALA A 111 0.45 9.26 4.33
CA ALA A 111 -0.49 8.99 5.42
C ALA A 111 0.17 9.16 6.79
N ALA A 112 1.39 8.63 6.96
CA ALA A 112 2.13 8.74 8.20
C ALA A 112 2.51 10.18 8.58
N ARG A 113 2.83 11.02 7.58
CA ARG A 113 3.19 12.43 7.76
C ARG A 113 1.98 13.33 8.04
N HIS A 114 0.78 12.94 7.62
CA HIS A 114 -0.48 13.62 7.98
C HIS A 114 -0.92 13.31 9.43
N GLY A 115 -0.15 12.53 10.19
CA GLY A 115 -0.39 12.25 11.60
C GLY A 115 -1.78 11.66 11.84
N ASP A 116 -2.53 12.24 12.78
CA ASP A 116 -3.87 11.78 13.15
C ASP A 116 -4.88 11.90 12.00
N GLY A 117 -4.66 12.82 11.05
CA GLY A 117 -5.52 12.99 9.88
C GLY A 117 -5.26 11.98 8.75
N GLY A 118 -4.07 11.38 8.71
CA GLY A 118 -3.66 10.48 7.62
C GLY A 118 -4.08 9.02 7.77
N ASN A 119 -4.56 8.64 8.96
CA ASN A 119 -5.13 7.33 9.27
C ASN A 119 -4.35 6.12 8.73
N GLU A 120 -3.03 6.14 8.88
CA GLU A 120 -2.14 5.09 8.34
C GLU A 120 -2.50 3.68 8.82
N GLN A 121 -3.10 3.57 10.00
CA GLN A 121 -3.53 2.31 10.62
C GLN A 121 -4.69 1.65 9.85
N ALA A 122 -5.43 2.44 9.09
CA ALA A 122 -6.54 2.04 8.25
C ALA A 122 -6.20 2.21 6.75
N PHE A 123 -4.92 2.09 6.36
CA PHE A 123 -4.51 2.16 4.96
C PHE A 123 -4.88 0.87 4.21
N ARG A 124 -5.38 0.99 2.98
CA ARG A 124 -5.87 -0.11 2.15
C ARG A 124 -5.29 0.01 0.75
N VAL A 125 -5.10 -1.11 0.07
CA VAL A 125 -4.59 -1.11 -1.31
C VAL A 125 -5.43 -2.02 -2.19
N MET A 126 -5.74 -1.57 -3.40
CA MET A 126 -6.23 -2.45 -4.46
C MET A 126 -5.09 -3.29 -5.04
N VAL A 127 -5.17 -4.60 -4.86
CA VAL A 127 -4.10 -5.54 -5.22
C VAL A 127 -4.57 -6.59 -6.23
N LYS A 128 -3.63 -7.22 -6.93
CA LYS A 128 -3.93 -8.32 -7.85
C LYS A 128 -4.43 -9.54 -7.08
N ASN A 129 -5.44 -10.22 -7.61
CA ASN A 129 -5.97 -11.46 -7.03
C ASN A 129 -4.90 -12.54 -6.81
N SER A 130 -3.80 -12.54 -7.59
CA SER A 130 -2.70 -13.50 -7.38
C SER A 130 -1.99 -13.33 -6.03
N ILE A 131 -2.01 -12.14 -5.42
CA ILE A 131 -1.38 -11.90 -4.11
C ILE A 131 -2.10 -12.67 -2.99
N HIS A 132 -3.39 -12.99 -3.17
CA HIS A 132 -4.14 -13.84 -2.25
C HIS A 132 -3.50 -15.24 -2.08
N LEU A 133 -2.70 -15.69 -3.06
CA LEU A 133 -2.02 -16.99 -3.02
C LEU A 133 -0.75 -16.99 -2.15
N VAL A 134 -0.28 -15.83 -1.69
CA VAL A 134 0.88 -15.75 -0.79
C VAL A 134 0.43 -16.20 0.61
N PRO A 135 0.96 -17.33 1.14
CA PRO A 135 0.53 -17.85 2.43
C PRO A 135 0.70 -16.81 3.54
N MET A 136 -0.26 -16.77 4.48
CA MET A 136 -0.37 -15.83 5.60
C MET A 136 -0.56 -14.37 5.17
N PHE A 137 0.29 -13.82 4.31
CA PHE A 137 0.24 -12.42 3.85
C PHE A 137 -1.05 -12.13 3.06
N GLY A 138 -1.40 -12.96 2.09
CA GLY A 138 -2.60 -12.78 1.28
C GLY A 138 -3.88 -12.85 2.12
N TRP A 139 -3.93 -13.78 3.07
CA TRP A 139 -5.03 -13.89 4.03
C TRP A 139 -5.09 -12.68 4.95
N TYR A 140 -3.96 -12.25 5.50
CA TYR A 140 -3.90 -11.12 6.42
C TYR A 140 -4.39 -9.83 5.75
N ILE A 141 -3.86 -9.48 4.57
CA ILE A 141 -4.27 -8.24 3.91
C ILE A 141 -5.75 -8.29 3.48
N PHE A 142 -6.30 -9.48 3.19
CA PHE A 142 -7.73 -9.67 2.98
C PHE A 142 -8.52 -9.30 4.24
N GLN A 143 -8.15 -9.86 5.39
CA GLN A 143 -8.76 -9.57 6.68
C GLN A 143 -8.65 -8.07 7.02
N HIS A 144 -7.50 -7.46 6.76
CA HIS A 144 -7.30 -6.04 7.00
C HIS A 144 -8.21 -5.17 6.13
N GLY A 145 -8.65 -5.67 4.96
CA GLY A 145 -9.62 -5.01 4.09
C GLY A 145 -9.04 -4.56 2.75
N TYR A 146 -7.91 -5.12 2.31
CA TYR A 146 -7.40 -4.89 0.96
C TYR A 146 -8.38 -5.45 -0.07
N ILE A 147 -8.43 -4.78 -1.23
CA ILE A 147 -9.38 -5.14 -2.28
C ILE A 147 -8.66 -5.94 -3.35
N TYR A 148 -9.12 -7.16 -3.57
CA TYR A 148 -8.59 -8.01 -4.65
C TYR A 148 -9.29 -7.75 -5.98
N VAL A 149 -8.48 -7.51 -7.02
CA VAL A 149 -8.94 -7.32 -8.39
C VAL A 149 -8.45 -8.46 -9.28
N ARG A 150 -9.39 -9.15 -9.94
CA ARG A 150 -9.12 -10.15 -10.98
C ARG A 150 -9.00 -9.47 -12.34
N ARG A 151 -7.99 -9.86 -13.12
CA ARG A 151 -7.65 -9.25 -14.42
C ARG A 151 -7.43 -10.26 -15.54
N PHE A 152 -7.46 -11.56 -15.24
CA PHE A 152 -7.38 -12.60 -16.27
C PHE A 152 -8.79 -12.98 -16.67
N GLY A 153 -9.08 -12.89 -17.98
CA GLY A 153 -10.43 -13.03 -18.52
C GLY A 153 -11.22 -11.72 -18.46
N GLU A 154 -12.54 -11.82 -18.46
CA GLU A 154 -13.43 -10.66 -18.32
C GLU A 154 -13.32 -10.05 -16.92
N PHE A 155 -13.37 -8.73 -16.84
CA PHE A 155 -13.40 -8.03 -15.55
C PHE A 155 -14.72 -8.37 -14.82
N ILE A 156 -14.59 -9.08 -13.70
CA ILE A 156 -15.74 -9.37 -12.84
C ILE A 156 -15.81 -8.32 -11.74
N GLY A 157 -16.64 -7.30 -11.93
CA GLY A 157 -16.77 -6.17 -10.99
C GLY A 157 -17.49 -6.51 -9.68
N ALA A 158 -18.39 -7.50 -9.67
CA ALA A 158 -19.24 -7.77 -8.51
C ALA A 158 -18.48 -8.06 -7.19
N PRO A 159 -17.41 -8.89 -7.16
CA PRO A 159 -16.61 -9.07 -5.95
C PRO A 159 -15.89 -7.79 -5.47
N VAL A 160 -15.47 -6.93 -6.39
CA VAL A 160 -14.83 -5.65 -6.07
C VAL A 160 -15.86 -4.71 -5.45
N LEU A 161 -17.05 -4.61 -6.05
CA LEU A 161 -18.15 -3.79 -5.53
C LEU A 161 -18.59 -4.25 -4.14
N ARG A 162 -18.62 -5.57 -3.87
CA ARG A 162 -18.91 -6.08 -2.51
C ARG A 162 -17.86 -5.64 -1.48
N GLN A 163 -16.57 -5.73 -1.81
CA GLN A 163 -15.49 -5.27 -0.93
C GLN A 163 -15.56 -3.76 -0.70
N LEU A 164 -15.84 -2.97 -1.75
CA LEU A 164 -16.03 -1.52 -1.64
C LEU A 164 -17.25 -1.13 -0.79
N ASN A 165 -18.38 -1.83 -0.96
CA ASN A 165 -19.57 -1.61 -0.14
C ASN A 165 -19.31 -1.92 1.33
N TRP A 166 -18.54 -2.98 1.62
CA TRP A 166 -18.12 -3.29 2.99
C TRP A 166 -17.22 -2.19 3.56
N LEU A 167 -16.23 -1.71 2.79
CA LEU A 167 -15.37 -0.60 3.20
C LEU A 167 -16.16 0.70 3.45
N ASN A 168 -17.16 1.00 2.62
CA ASN A 168 -18.01 2.17 2.81
C ASN A 168 -18.81 2.16 4.12
N GLN A 169 -19.06 0.96 4.66
CA GLN A 169 -19.72 0.77 5.96
C GLN A 169 -18.71 0.58 7.10
N SER A 170 -17.43 0.48 6.79
CA SER A 170 -16.38 0.25 7.77
C SER A 170 -16.02 1.55 8.51
N MET A 171 -15.87 1.43 9.83
CA MET A 171 -15.28 2.44 10.70
C MET A 171 -13.98 1.85 11.25
N PRO A 172 -12.92 2.63 11.54
CA PRO A 172 -12.78 4.07 11.33
C PRO A 172 -12.65 4.43 9.84
N PRO A 173 -12.55 5.72 9.48
CA PRO A 173 -12.21 6.16 8.13
C PRO A 173 -10.97 5.42 7.57
N TYR A 174 -10.75 5.44 6.26
CA TYR A 174 -9.63 4.72 5.64
C TYR A 174 -9.06 5.48 4.45
N TRP A 175 -7.79 5.17 4.16
CA TRP A 175 -7.11 5.67 2.96
C TRP A 175 -6.93 4.51 1.99
N LEU A 176 -7.51 4.62 0.79
CA LEU A 176 -7.47 3.57 -0.23
C LEU A 176 -6.55 3.98 -1.38
N LEU A 177 -5.49 3.21 -1.59
CA LEU A 177 -4.60 3.36 -2.72
C LEU A 177 -5.06 2.53 -3.92
N ILE A 178 -5.17 3.19 -5.07
CA ILE A 178 -5.40 2.56 -6.35
C ILE A 178 -4.28 2.91 -7.34
N PHE A 179 -3.92 1.90 -8.13
CA PHE A 179 -3.08 2.04 -9.30
C PHE A 179 -3.95 1.76 -10.53
N PRO A 180 -4.53 2.78 -11.19
CA PRO A 180 -5.48 2.57 -12.29
C PRO A 180 -4.88 1.77 -13.45
N GLU A 181 -3.61 1.99 -13.76
CA GLU A 181 -2.84 1.18 -14.73
C GLU A 181 -2.84 -0.30 -14.34
N GLY A 182 -2.59 -0.55 -13.06
CA GLY A 182 -2.67 -1.83 -12.37
C GLY A 182 -1.75 -2.94 -12.90
N THR A 183 -0.51 -2.54 -13.13
CA THR A 183 0.07 -2.45 -14.46
C THR A 183 1.42 -1.77 -14.32
N ARG A 184 2.46 -2.38 -13.71
CA ARG A 184 3.80 -1.76 -13.71
C ARG A 184 4.21 -1.35 -15.13
N LEU A 185 4.66 -0.11 -15.28
CA LEU A 185 5.22 0.36 -16.53
C LEU A 185 6.50 -0.42 -16.83
N THR A 186 6.53 -1.12 -17.96
CA THR A 186 7.69 -1.89 -18.41
C THR A 186 7.98 -1.53 -19.87
N ALA A 187 9.23 -1.63 -20.31
CA ALA A 187 9.61 -1.30 -21.69
C ALA A 187 8.76 -2.05 -22.74
N LYS A 188 8.35 -3.29 -22.42
CA LYS A 188 7.46 -4.13 -23.26
C LYS A 188 6.02 -3.60 -23.36
N LYS A 189 5.60 -2.70 -22.46
CA LYS A 189 4.23 -2.15 -22.37
C LYS A 189 4.11 -0.70 -22.84
N LYS A 190 5.14 -0.13 -23.47
CA LYS A 190 5.07 1.21 -24.08
C LYS A 190 3.89 1.39 -25.04
N LYS A 191 3.47 0.32 -25.74
CA LYS A 191 2.27 0.33 -26.60
C LYS A 191 0.97 0.59 -25.83
N LEU A 192 0.82 0.05 -24.61
CA LEU A 192 -0.36 0.28 -23.76
C LEU A 192 -0.44 1.72 -23.27
N VAL A 193 0.70 2.32 -22.91
CA VAL A 193 0.74 3.75 -22.57
C VAL A 193 0.38 4.60 -23.79
N LYS A 194 0.91 4.27 -24.97
CA LYS A 194 0.57 4.98 -26.20
C LYS A 194 -0.92 4.91 -26.50
N SER A 195 -1.56 3.73 -26.38
CA SER A 195 -3.00 3.60 -26.57
C SER A 195 -3.81 4.33 -25.50
N SER A 196 -3.35 4.33 -24.24
CA SER A 196 -4.00 5.08 -23.16
C SER A 196 -3.94 6.59 -23.43
N ASN A 197 -2.79 7.11 -23.86
CA ASN A 197 -2.62 8.53 -24.19
C ASN A 197 -3.46 8.90 -25.42
N GLN A 198 -3.51 8.06 -26.45
CA GLN A 198 -4.39 8.26 -27.61
C GLN A 198 -5.87 8.25 -27.23
N PHE A 199 -6.28 7.39 -26.28
CA PHE A 199 -7.63 7.41 -25.75
C PHE A 199 -7.94 8.72 -25.02
N LEU A 200 -7.00 9.24 -24.21
CA LEU A 200 -7.15 10.53 -23.55
C LEU A 200 -7.27 11.67 -24.57
N GLU A 201 -6.38 11.71 -25.57
CA GLU A 201 -6.38 12.71 -26.65
C GLU A 201 -7.67 12.70 -27.49
N SER A 202 -8.30 11.54 -27.65
CA SER A 202 -9.58 11.41 -28.37
C SER A 202 -10.82 11.68 -27.49
N ASN A 203 -10.68 11.68 -26.15
CA ASN A 203 -11.80 11.81 -25.21
C ASN A 203 -11.64 12.98 -24.22
N VAL A 204 -10.86 14.01 -24.57
CA VAL A 204 -10.48 15.18 -23.73
C VAL A 204 -11.65 15.92 -23.06
N ARG A 205 -12.92 15.69 -23.46
CA ARG A 205 -14.07 16.33 -22.80
C ARG A 205 -14.46 15.73 -21.43
N CYS A 206 -13.89 14.61 -21.00
CA CYS A 206 -14.43 13.86 -19.85
C CYS A 206 -13.57 13.81 -18.59
N CYS A 207 -12.38 14.42 -18.58
CA CYS A 207 -11.51 14.40 -17.40
C CYS A 207 -11.30 15.83 -16.88
N PHE A 208 -11.51 15.96 -15.56
CA PHE A 208 -11.48 17.17 -14.74
C PHE A 208 -10.61 18.31 -15.31
N PRO A 209 -11.14 19.55 -15.38
CA PRO A 209 -10.28 20.70 -15.62
C PRO A 209 -9.31 20.79 -14.44
N LEU A 210 -8.01 20.67 -14.73
CA LEU A 210 -6.94 21.06 -13.82
C LEU A 210 -6.91 22.58 -13.69
#